data_AF-A0A2G9RBM0-F1
#
_entry.id   AF-A0A2G9RBM0-F1
#
_cell.length_a   1.000
_cell.length_b   1.000
_cell.length_c   1.000
_cell.angle_alpha   90.00
_cell.angle_beta   90.00
_cell.angle_gamma   90.00
#
_symmetry.space_group_name_H-M   'P 1'
#
loop_
_entity.id
_entity.type
_entity.pdbx_description
1 polymer ?
#
loop_
_entity_poly.entity_id
_entity_poly.type
_entity_poly.pdbx_seq_one_letter_code
_entity_poly.pdbx_strand_id
1 'polypeptide(L)'
;CNCDAYGSEIRQCDHRTGMCHCREGFTGQRCNQCARGFRDNYPRCSACHQCFYQWDATISELQNQLRVIQKKVSDLQDGVEAPELSNSLIKDLEDKLRIIKQIIGEGTIEGTRMLEQMNKLVNKISVAEATQKGIEESVSSVLFSVSKALKNLTGVELKENSIMDRLTKVAEEVEALMKKVDSNRQMANEANQKATKAMLATEGLDKEMEEVKKNYKDLKDKVGGVDTSSGSAMQKVQQIKEEAQDLLKKATDAKEKLDKLDQKFKDNEENMNKKMEELQDLENRTMILLNFIREKSNVYATC
;
A
#
# COMPACT_ATOMS: atom_id res chain seq x y z
N CYS A 1 -18.74 -31.47 -73.27
CA CYS A 1 -17.87 -30.36 -72.82
C CYS A 1 -17.97 -29.09 -73.65
N ASN A 2 -18.45 -29.12 -74.90
CA ASN A 2 -18.70 -27.92 -75.72
C ASN A 2 -17.50 -26.96 -75.76
N CYS A 3 -16.31 -27.53 -75.93
CA CYS A 3 -15.08 -26.78 -76.12
C CYS A 3 -15.17 -25.98 -77.41
N ASP A 4 -14.78 -24.71 -77.33
CA ASP A 4 -14.92 -23.77 -78.41
C ASP A 4 -14.03 -24.13 -79.61
N ALA A 5 -14.59 -24.10 -80.81
CA ALA A 5 -13.88 -24.56 -82.01
C ALA A 5 -12.70 -23.64 -82.40
N TYR A 6 -12.74 -22.36 -82.03
CA TYR A 6 -11.72 -21.38 -82.37
C TYR A 6 -10.69 -21.25 -81.25
N GLY A 7 -11.15 -21.26 -80.00
CA GLY A 7 -10.29 -21.05 -78.84
C GLY A 7 -9.72 -22.32 -78.22
N SER A 8 -10.21 -23.52 -78.52
CA SER A 8 -9.66 -24.78 -77.97
C SER A 8 -8.64 -25.45 -78.91
N GLU A 9 -7.60 -26.03 -78.33
CA GLU A 9 -6.60 -26.84 -79.05
C GLU A 9 -7.22 -28.13 -79.56
N ILE A 10 -7.98 -28.81 -78.68
CA ILE A 10 -8.70 -30.04 -78.96
C ILE A 10 -10.14 -29.94 -78.47
N ARG A 11 -11.05 -30.71 -79.08
CA ARG A 11 -12.48 -30.73 -78.69
C ARG A 11 -12.79 -31.68 -77.51
N GLN A 12 -11.77 -31.99 -76.72
CA GLN A 12 -11.87 -32.80 -75.51
C GLN A 12 -11.56 -31.92 -74.30
N CYS A 13 -12.26 -32.17 -73.21
CA CYS A 13 -12.04 -31.54 -71.92
C CYS A 13 -11.32 -32.51 -70.99
N ASP A 14 -10.64 -31.96 -70.00
CA ASP A 14 -10.14 -32.74 -68.89
C ASP A 14 -11.31 -33.44 -68.16
N HIS A 15 -11.22 -34.76 -68.01
CA HIS A 15 -12.29 -35.60 -67.47
C HIS A 15 -12.58 -35.36 -65.97
N ARG A 16 -11.65 -34.73 -65.23
CA ARG A 16 -11.81 -34.45 -63.79
C ARG A 16 -12.33 -33.05 -63.52
N THR A 17 -11.85 -32.07 -64.28
CA THR A 17 -12.16 -30.64 -64.07
C THR A 17 -13.24 -30.11 -65.01
N GLY A 18 -13.47 -30.79 -66.13
CA GLY A 18 -14.39 -30.34 -67.18
C GLY A 18 -13.87 -29.13 -67.98
N MET A 19 -12.62 -28.70 -67.77
CA MET A 19 -12.01 -27.56 -68.45
C MET A 19 -11.45 -27.98 -69.82
N CYS A 20 -11.70 -27.16 -70.84
CA CYS A 20 -11.17 -27.38 -72.19
C CYS A 20 -9.70 -26.90 -72.28
N HIS A 21 -8.91 -27.56 -73.13
CA HIS A 21 -7.54 -27.12 -73.42
C HIS A 21 -7.58 -25.92 -74.36
N CYS A 22 -7.26 -24.72 -73.85
CA CYS A 22 -7.33 -23.47 -74.61
C CYS A 22 -6.03 -23.17 -75.33
N ARG A 23 -6.15 -22.66 -76.56
CA ARG A 23 -5.04 -22.10 -77.34
C ARG A 23 -4.53 -20.83 -76.68
N GLU A 24 -3.28 -20.49 -76.97
CA GLU A 24 -2.71 -19.22 -76.59
C GLU A 24 -3.61 -18.04 -77.02
N GLY A 25 -3.86 -17.12 -76.09
CA GLY A 25 -4.75 -15.98 -76.31
C GLY A 25 -6.23 -16.24 -76.00
N PHE A 26 -6.62 -17.46 -75.64
CA PHE A 26 -8.00 -17.80 -75.26
C PHE A 26 -8.09 -18.32 -73.83
N THR A 27 -9.22 -18.07 -73.17
CA THR A 27 -9.47 -18.45 -71.78
C THR A 27 -10.95 -18.77 -71.52
N GLY A 28 -11.26 -19.16 -70.28
CA GLY A 28 -12.57 -19.61 -69.83
C GLY A 28 -12.73 -21.13 -69.92
N GLN A 29 -13.73 -21.68 -69.21
CA GLN A 29 -13.95 -23.13 -69.10
C GLN A 29 -14.08 -23.82 -70.48
N ARG A 30 -14.62 -23.09 -71.46
CA ARG A 30 -14.82 -23.56 -72.85
C ARG A 30 -13.91 -22.88 -73.87
N CYS A 31 -12.96 -22.04 -73.44
CA CYS A 31 -12.07 -21.27 -74.31
C CYS A 31 -12.78 -20.26 -75.23
N ASN A 32 -13.91 -19.70 -74.78
CA ASN A 32 -14.76 -18.79 -75.55
C ASN A 32 -14.57 -17.31 -75.17
N GLN A 33 -13.44 -16.95 -74.55
CA GLN A 33 -13.10 -15.59 -74.14
C GLN A 33 -11.64 -15.32 -74.50
N CYS A 34 -11.28 -14.05 -74.77
CA CYS A 34 -9.87 -13.71 -74.93
C CYS A 34 -9.15 -13.73 -73.58
N ALA A 35 -7.97 -14.34 -73.55
CA ALA A 35 -7.12 -14.35 -72.38
C ALA A 35 -6.63 -12.93 -72.03
N ARG A 36 -6.30 -12.71 -70.76
CA ARG A 36 -5.66 -11.46 -70.33
C ARG A 36 -4.40 -11.23 -71.16
N GLY A 37 -4.24 -10.01 -71.68
CA GLY A 37 -3.16 -9.70 -72.63
C GLY A 37 -3.53 -9.90 -74.10
N PHE A 38 -4.79 -10.22 -74.41
CA PHE A 38 -5.33 -10.30 -75.76
C PHE A 38 -6.63 -9.47 -75.88
N ARG A 39 -6.86 -8.83 -77.04
CA ARG A 39 -8.01 -7.93 -77.32
C ARG A 39 -8.73 -8.32 -78.61
N ASP A 40 -9.70 -7.49 -79.02
CA ASP A 40 -10.54 -7.56 -80.24
C ASP A 40 -11.82 -8.40 -80.17
N ASN A 41 -12.16 -8.88 -78.97
CA ASN A 41 -13.34 -9.72 -78.67
C ASN A 41 -13.41 -11.02 -79.48
N TYR A 42 -13.77 -12.09 -78.77
CA TYR A 42 -13.89 -13.44 -79.32
C TYR A 42 -14.75 -13.45 -80.61
N PRO A 43 -14.35 -14.16 -81.70
CA PRO A 43 -13.30 -15.18 -81.77
C PRO A 43 -11.91 -14.70 -82.23
N ARG A 44 -11.69 -13.39 -82.41
CA ARG A 44 -10.35 -12.87 -82.76
C ARG A 44 -9.69 -12.28 -81.53
N CYS A 45 -8.70 -12.99 -81.01
CA CYS A 45 -7.93 -12.56 -79.84
C CYS A 45 -6.51 -12.19 -80.29
N SER A 46 -6.27 -10.90 -80.51
CA SER A 46 -4.95 -10.38 -80.89
C SER A 46 -4.16 -10.00 -79.65
N ALA A 47 -2.86 -10.26 -79.62
CA ALA A 47 -2.02 -9.85 -78.50
C ALA A 47 -2.09 -8.32 -78.28
N CYS A 48 -2.17 -7.91 -77.02
CA CYS A 48 -2.11 -6.50 -76.63
C CYS A 48 -0.79 -5.86 -77.08
N HIS A 49 -0.81 -4.55 -77.31
CA HIS A 49 0.42 -3.78 -77.53
C HIS A 49 1.43 -3.97 -76.37
N GLN A 50 2.72 -3.86 -76.66
CA GLN A 50 3.84 -4.10 -75.72
C GLN A 50 3.70 -3.36 -74.38
N CYS A 51 3.10 -2.17 -74.39
CA CYS A 51 2.82 -1.39 -73.18
C CYS A 51 1.95 -2.15 -72.17
N PHE A 52 1.04 -3.03 -72.62
CA PHE A 52 0.22 -3.84 -71.71
C PHE A 52 1.11 -4.66 -70.78
N TYR A 53 2.09 -5.39 -71.31
CA TYR A 53 2.97 -6.24 -70.50
C TYR A 53 3.86 -5.45 -69.55
N GLN A 54 4.17 -4.18 -69.86
CA GLN A 54 4.92 -3.29 -68.97
C GLN A 54 4.06 -2.76 -67.81
N TRP A 55 2.79 -2.48 -68.07
CA TRP A 55 1.87 -1.93 -67.07
C TRP A 55 1.10 -3.00 -66.29
N ASP A 56 0.96 -4.22 -66.81
CA ASP A 56 0.16 -5.30 -66.21
C ASP A 56 0.69 -5.74 -64.84
N ALA A 57 2.02 -5.79 -64.68
CA ALA A 57 2.67 -6.08 -63.40
C ALA A 57 2.38 -4.98 -62.36
N THR A 58 2.55 -3.72 -62.75
CA THR A 58 2.24 -2.56 -61.91
C THR A 58 0.77 -2.53 -61.52
N ILE A 59 -0.15 -2.71 -62.47
CA ILE A 59 -1.60 -2.74 -62.20
C ILE A 59 -1.96 -3.89 -61.26
N SER A 60 -1.34 -5.07 -61.43
CA SER A 60 -1.60 -6.22 -60.56
C SER A 60 -1.14 -5.97 -59.11
N GLU A 61 0.01 -5.33 -58.91
CA GLU A 61 0.49 -4.95 -57.57
C GLU A 61 -0.45 -3.95 -56.91
N LEU A 62 -0.94 -2.97 -57.66
CA LEU A 62 -1.90 -1.98 -57.17
C LEU A 62 -3.23 -2.60 -56.78
N GLN A 63 -3.72 -3.57 -57.57
CA GLN A 63 -4.91 -4.34 -57.22
C GLN A 63 -4.70 -5.16 -55.93
N ASN A 64 -3.50 -5.68 -55.69
CA ASN A 64 -3.18 -6.42 -54.48
C ASN A 64 -3.18 -5.48 -53.26
N GLN A 65 -2.53 -4.33 -53.36
CA GLN A 65 -2.53 -3.30 -52.31
C GLN A 65 -3.94 -2.80 -52.00
N LEU A 66 -4.77 -2.61 -53.03
CA LEU A 66 -6.16 -2.22 -52.86
C LEU A 66 -6.98 -3.24 -52.05
N ARG A 67 -6.75 -4.56 -52.25
CA ARG A 67 -7.42 -5.61 -51.47
C ARG A 67 -7.00 -5.58 -49.99
N VAL A 68 -5.72 -5.35 -49.72
CA VAL A 68 -5.21 -5.23 -48.34
C VAL A 68 -5.86 -4.05 -47.62
N ILE A 69 -5.96 -2.90 -48.28
CA ILE A 69 -6.62 -1.72 -47.73
C ILE A 69 -8.11 -1.98 -47.51
N GLN A 70 -8.80 -2.61 -48.47
CA GLN A 70 -10.22 -2.96 -48.32
C GLN A 70 -10.47 -3.88 -47.12
N LYS A 71 -9.60 -4.86 -46.89
CA LYS A 71 -9.69 -5.73 -45.73
C LYS A 71 -9.51 -4.96 -44.42
N LYS A 72 -8.48 -4.11 -44.33
CA LYS A 72 -8.25 -3.28 -43.13
C LYS A 72 -9.43 -2.35 -42.81
N VAL A 73 -10.08 -1.78 -43.84
CA VAL A 73 -11.28 -0.94 -43.65
C VAL A 73 -12.46 -1.77 -43.12
N SER A 74 -12.66 -2.99 -43.63
CA SER A 74 -13.69 -3.91 -43.12
C SER A 74 -13.41 -4.34 -41.68
N ASP A 75 -12.17 -4.69 -41.35
CA ASP A 75 -11.77 -5.08 -39.99
C ASP A 75 -11.98 -3.94 -38.97
N LEU A 76 -11.84 -2.67 -39.41
CA LEU A 76 -12.14 -1.49 -38.60
C LEU A 76 -13.65 -1.24 -38.43
N GLN A 77 -14.51 -1.74 -39.33
CA GLN A 77 -15.98 -1.64 -39.23
C GLN A 77 -16.56 -2.65 -38.24
N ASP A 78 -15.98 -3.85 -38.12
CA ASP A 78 -16.48 -4.90 -37.22
C ASP A 78 -16.17 -4.65 -35.73
N GLY A 79 -15.27 -3.70 -35.42
CA GLY A 79 -14.78 -3.44 -34.06
C GLY A 79 -15.41 -2.25 -33.31
N VAL A 80 -16.42 -1.56 -33.87
CA VAL A 80 -16.87 -0.26 -33.32
C VAL A 80 -18.39 -0.21 -33.10
N GLU A 81 -18.82 -0.24 -31.84
CA GLU A 81 -20.02 0.45 -31.37
C GLU A 81 -19.61 1.87 -30.90
N ALA A 82 -20.04 2.91 -31.64
CA ALA A 82 -20.02 4.38 -31.40
C ALA A 82 -18.79 5.21 -31.86
N PRO A 83 -18.91 6.55 -32.10
CA PRO A 83 -20.04 7.40 -32.51
C PRO A 83 -19.82 8.05 -33.91
N GLU A 84 -20.81 8.82 -34.38
CA GLU A 84 -21.05 9.31 -35.77
C GLU A 84 -19.90 10.01 -36.52
N LEU A 85 -18.79 10.39 -35.87
CA LEU A 85 -17.63 10.99 -36.55
C LEU A 85 -16.77 9.97 -37.32
N SER A 86 -16.81 8.68 -36.94
CA SER A 86 -16.07 7.60 -37.61
C SER A 86 -16.70 7.22 -38.96
N ASN A 87 -18.03 7.33 -39.06
CA ASN A 87 -18.78 6.91 -40.24
C ASN A 87 -18.54 7.80 -41.47
N SER A 88 -18.30 9.11 -41.30
CA SER A 88 -18.05 10.00 -42.45
C SER A 88 -16.69 9.77 -43.10
N LEU A 89 -15.66 9.46 -42.31
CA LEU A 89 -14.31 9.21 -42.81
C LEU A 89 -14.21 7.86 -43.51
N ILE A 90 -14.85 6.83 -42.95
CA ILE A 90 -14.94 5.49 -43.56
C ILE A 90 -15.69 5.58 -44.90
N LYS A 91 -16.80 6.32 -44.95
CA LYS A 91 -17.57 6.54 -46.18
C LYS A 91 -16.78 7.31 -47.25
N ASP A 92 -16.02 8.33 -46.89
CA ASP A 92 -15.13 9.05 -47.82
C ASP A 92 -14.01 8.14 -48.37
N LEU A 93 -13.49 7.22 -47.54
CA LEU A 93 -12.52 6.20 -47.98
C LEU A 93 -13.16 5.21 -48.96
N GLU A 94 -14.36 4.71 -48.69
CA GLU A 94 -15.10 3.82 -49.59
C GLU A 94 -15.37 4.47 -50.96
N ASP A 95 -15.78 5.75 -50.96
CA ASP A 95 -16.03 6.51 -52.18
C ASP A 95 -14.76 6.70 -53.01
N LYS A 96 -13.62 7.00 -52.37
CA LYS A 96 -12.32 7.09 -53.06
C LYS A 96 -11.86 5.73 -53.61
N LEU A 97 -12.05 4.64 -52.86
CA LEU A 97 -11.71 3.28 -53.32
C LEU A 97 -12.54 2.86 -54.54
N ARG A 98 -13.81 3.29 -54.61
CA ARG A 98 -14.69 3.06 -55.77
C ARG A 98 -14.19 3.79 -57.02
N ILE A 99 -13.80 5.05 -56.90
CA ILE A 99 -13.25 5.85 -58.02
C ILE A 99 -11.94 5.24 -58.52
N ILE A 100 -11.07 4.77 -57.62
CA ILE A 100 -9.80 4.12 -57.99
C ILE A 100 -10.04 2.82 -58.78
N LYS A 101 -11.02 1.99 -58.37
CA LYS A 101 -11.41 0.79 -59.12
C LYS A 101 -11.82 1.12 -60.56
N GLN A 102 -12.52 2.22 -60.76
CA GLN A 102 -12.97 2.67 -62.08
C GLN A 102 -11.80 3.14 -62.96
N ILE A 103 -10.87 3.91 -62.40
CA ILE A 103 -9.71 4.46 -63.13
C ILE A 103 -8.70 3.37 -63.53
N ILE A 104 -8.47 2.37 -62.67
CA ILE A 104 -7.62 1.20 -63.01
C ILE A 104 -8.20 0.43 -64.21
N GLY A 105 -9.52 0.48 -64.42
CA GLY A 105 -10.18 -0.09 -65.60
C GLY A 105 -9.94 0.70 -66.90
N GLU A 106 -9.59 1.98 -66.82
CA GLU A 106 -9.55 2.90 -67.98
C GLU A 106 -8.15 3.43 -68.34
N GLY A 107 -7.15 3.27 -67.46
CA GLY A 107 -5.74 3.50 -67.78
C GLY A 107 -5.40 4.95 -68.20
N THR A 108 -5.56 5.91 -67.29
CA THR A 108 -5.28 7.35 -67.53
C THR A 108 -4.12 7.90 -66.69
N ILE A 109 -3.57 9.05 -67.10
CA ILE A 109 -2.49 9.81 -66.43
C ILE A 109 -2.86 10.23 -65.00
N GLU A 110 -4.16 10.42 -64.71
CA GLU A 110 -4.69 10.71 -63.37
C GLU A 110 -4.38 9.57 -62.37
N GLY A 111 -4.39 8.32 -62.85
CA GLY A 111 -4.08 7.15 -62.06
C GLY A 111 -2.67 7.19 -61.48
N THR A 112 -1.66 7.55 -62.28
CA THR A 112 -0.26 7.61 -61.83
C THR A 112 -0.05 8.65 -60.72
N ARG A 113 -0.73 9.79 -60.79
CA ARG A 113 -0.68 10.84 -59.76
C ARG A 113 -1.32 10.39 -58.44
N MET A 114 -2.44 9.68 -58.51
CA MET A 114 -3.08 9.11 -57.31
C MET A 114 -2.24 8.02 -56.66
N LEU A 115 -1.50 7.23 -57.45
CA LEU A 115 -0.58 6.22 -56.90
C LEU A 115 0.55 6.82 -56.09
N GLU A 116 1.10 7.96 -56.52
CA GLU A 116 2.12 8.67 -55.75
C GLU A 116 1.54 9.20 -54.41
N GLN A 117 0.32 9.73 -54.43
CA GLN A 117 -0.38 10.16 -53.22
C GLN A 117 -0.69 9.00 -52.28
N MET A 118 -1.10 7.85 -52.83
CA MET A 118 -1.39 6.63 -52.08
C MET A 118 -0.13 6.08 -51.42
N ASN A 119 1.01 6.07 -52.13
CA ASN A 119 2.28 5.61 -51.57
C ASN A 119 2.74 6.51 -50.40
N LYS A 120 2.53 7.83 -50.50
CA LYS A 120 2.77 8.77 -49.39
C LYS A 120 1.88 8.48 -48.18
N LEU A 121 0.61 8.12 -48.40
CA LEU A 121 -0.32 7.75 -47.32
C LEU A 121 0.07 6.42 -46.66
N VAL A 122 0.43 5.40 -47.45
CA VAL A 122 0.89 4.10 -46.93
C VAL A 122 2.13 4.26 -46.05
N ASN A 123 3.09 5.09 -46.46
CA ASN A 123 4.27 5.37 -45.63
C ASN A 123 3.91 6.05 -44.30
N LYS A 124 2.96 7.00 -44.31
CA LYS A 124 2.48 7.63 -43.07
C LYS A 124 1.79 6.64 -42.14
N ILE A 125 1.00 5.71 -42.70
CA ILE A 125 0.32 4.65 -41.93
C ILE A 125 1.35 3.70 -41.31
N SER A 126 2.38 3.30 -42.07
CA SER A 126 3.46 2.44 -41.56
C SER A 126 4.20 3.07 -40.37
N VAL A 127 4.49 4.37 -40.45
CA VAL A 127 5.09 5.11 -39.32
C VAL A 127 4.12 5.16 -38.13
N ALA A 128 2.83 5.40 -38.36
CA ALA A 128 1.82 5.42 -37.30
C ALA A 128 1.69 4.04 -36.61
N GLU A 129 1.69 2.94 -37.35
CA GLU A 129 1.67 1.57 -36.82
C GLU A 129 2.91 1.28 -35.95
N ALA A 130 4.10 1.72 -36.40
CA ALA A 130 5.32 1.59 -35.60
C ALA A 130 5.25 2.40 -34.30
N THR A 131 4.72 3.63 -34.35
CA THR A 131 4.53 4.45 -33.14
C THR A 131 3.50 3.86 -32.18
N GLN A 132 2.41 3.28 -32.70
CA GLN A 132 1.39 2.62 -31.89
C GLN A 132 1.99 1.43 -31.13
N LYS A 133 2.79 0.60 -31.81
CA LYS A 133 3.46 -0.53 -31.17
C LYS A 133 4.39 -0.09 -30.02
N GLY A 134 5.14 1.00 -30.23
CA GLY A 134 6.00 1.57 -29.18
C GLY A 134 5.19 2.09 -27.98
N ILE A 135 4.00 2.64 -28.22
CA ILE A 135 3.07 3.06 -27.16
C ILE A 135 2.56 1.84 -26.39
N GLU A 136 2.16 0.76 -27.06
CA GLU A 136 1.69 -0.48 -26.41
C GLU A 136 2.74 -1.09 -25.47
N GLU A 137 4.01 -1.15 -25.92
CA GLU A 137 5.13 -1.60 -25.11
C GLU A 137 5.36 -0.69 -23.89
N SER A 138 5.28 0.63 -24.09
CA SER A 138 5.41 1.62 -23.01
C SER A 138 4.27 1.49 -21.98
N VAL A 139 3.02 1.31 -22.44
CA VAL A 139 1.85 1.09 -21.58
C VAL A 139 2.02 -0.17 -20.74
N SER A 140 2.51 -1.26 -21.33
CA SER A 140 2.78 -2.51 -20.61
C SER A 140 3.81 -2.32 -19.49
N SER A 141 4.89 -1.58 -19.76
CA SER A 141 5.90 -1.23 -18.76
C SER A 141 5.33 -0.37 -17.61
N VAL A 142 4.48 0.61 -17.95
CA VAL A 142 3.78 1.45 -16.96
C VAL A 142 2.85 0.60 -16.10
N LEU A 143 2.06 -0.30 -16.68
CA LEU A 143 1.17 -1.20 -15.94
C LEU A 143 1.94 -2.08 -14.95
N PHE A 144 3.09 -2.62 -15.36
CA PHE A 144 3.94 -3.38 -14.45
C PHE A 144 4.45 -2.53 -13.27
N SER A 145 4.91 -1.32 -13.56
CA SER A 145 5.37 -0.38 -12.52
C SER A 145 4.26 0.00 -11.55
N VAL A 146 3.04 0.28 -12.05
CA VAL A 146 1.85 0.55 -11.25
C VAL A 146 1.50 -0.65 -10.37
N SER A 147 1.52 -1.87 -10.91
CA SER A 147 1.24 -3.09 -10.13
C SER A 147 2.24 -3.27 -8.97
N LYS A 148 3.52 -2.99 -9.21
CA LYS A 148 4.55 -3.03 -8.16
C LYS A 148 4.30 -1.94 -7.10
N ALA A 149 3.95 -0.73 -7.52
CA ALA A 149 3.61 0.36 -6.60
C ALA A 149 2.40 0.01 -5.71
N LEU A 150 1.34 -0.58 -6.28
CA LEU A 150 0.17 -1.03 -5.54
C LEU A 150 0.52 -2.08 -4.48
N LYS A 151 1.35 -3.07 -4.81
CA LYS A 151 1.83 -4.06 -3.82
C LYS A 151 2.61 -3.39 -2.68
N ASN A 152 3.47 -2.44 -2.99
CA ASN A 152 4.20 -1.71 -1.95
C ASN A 152 3.27 -0.91 -1.04
N LEU A 153 2.26 -0.23 -1.61
CA LEU A 153 1.23 0.51 -0.86
C LEU A 153 0.47 -0.40 0.11
N THR A 154 0.02 -1.58 -0.34
CA THR A 154 -0.64 -2.56 0.56
C THR A 154 0.28 -3.03 1.69
N GLY A 155 1.59 -3.12 1.44
CA GLY A 155 2.58 -3.45 2.47
C GLY A 155 2.80 -2.33 3.48
N VAL A 156 2.63 -1.07 3.09
CA VAL A 156 2.69 0.09 4.00
C VAL A 156 1.44 0.11 4.87
N GLU A 157 0.25 -0.08 4.30
CA GLU A 157 -1.02 -0.12 5.03
C GLU A 157 -1.03 -1.19 6.14
N LEU A 158 -0.51 -2.38 5.86
CA LEU A 158 -0.38 -3.44 6.88
C LEU A 158 0.57 -3.05 8.02
N LYS A 159 1.66 -2.35 7.71
CA LYS A 159 2.60 -1.86 8.73
C LYS A 159 1.99 -0.75 9.57
N GLU A 160 1.20 0.13 8.97
CA GLU A 160 0.46 1.17 9.68
C GLU A 160 -0.50 0.55 10.70
N ASN A 161 -1.29 -0.45 10.28
CA ASN A 161 -2.20 -1.18 11.17
C ASN A 161 -1.45 -1.85 12.34
N SER A 162 -0.28 -2.44 12.08
CA SER A 162 0.57 -3.02 13.15
C SER A 162 1.11 -1.98 14.12
N ILE A 163 1.49 -0.78 13.63
CA ILE A 163 1.93 0.32 14.49
C ILE A 163 0.77 0.82 15.35
N MET A 164 -0.44 0.92 14.80
CA MET A 164 -1.62 1.37 15.52
C MET A 164 -2.02 0.42 16.65
N ASP A 165 -1.94 -0.89 16.42
CA ASP A 165 -2.17 -1.91 17.45
C ASP A 165 -1.16 -1.78 18.61
N ARG A 166 0.13 -1.63 18.29
CA ARG A 166 1.18 -1.39 19.29
C ARG A 166 0.97 -0.09 20.07
N LEU A 167 0.51 0.97 19.41
CA LEU A 167 0.21 2.25 20.04
C LEU A 167 -0.95 2.13 21.04
N THR A 168 -1.98 1.39 20.67
CA THR A 168 -3.14 1.13 21.53
C THR A 168 -2.71 0.36 22.79
N LYS A 169 -1.87 -0.67 22.63
CA LYS A 169 -1.33 -1.42 23.76
C LYS A 169 -0.47 -0.57 24.69
N VAL A 170 0.37 0.32 24.15
CA VAL A 170 1.17 1.25 24.97
C VAL A 170 0.25 2.20 25.75
N ALA A 171 -0.82 2.70 25.14
CA ALA A 171 -1.78 3.55 25.82
C ALA A 171 -2.46 2.84 27.01
N GLU A 172 -2.86 1.58 26.83
CA GLU A 172 -3.42 0.74 27.91
C GLU A 172 -2.41 0.51 29.06
N GLU A 173 -1.14 0.25 28.72
CA GLU A 173 -0.07 0.07 29.71
C GLU A 173 0.19 1.36 30.51
N VAL A 174 0.16 2.52 29.85
CA VAL A 174 0.28 3.83 30.52
C VAL A 174 -0.89 4.07 31.46
N GLU A 175 -2.13 3.79 31.04
CA GLU A 175 -3.31 3.95 31.90
C GLU A 175 -3.23 3.04 33.15
N ALA A 176 -2.79 1.80 32.97
CA ALA A 176 -2.58 0.87 34.07
C ALA A 176 -1.50 1.35 35.04
N LEU A 177 -0.41 1.92 34.52
CA LEU A 177 0.64 2.54 35.33
C LEU A 177 0.11 3.73 36.11
N MET A 178 -0.65 4.63 35.49
CA MET A 178 -1.25 5.78 36.18
C MET A 178 -2.13 5.36 37.36
N LYS A 179 -2.98 4.35 37.18
CA LYS A 179 -3.80 3.78 38.28
C LYS A 179 -2.93 3.24 39.43
N LYS A 180 -1.79 2.61 39.10
CA LYS A 180 -0.85 2.10 40.10
C LYS A 180 -0.12 3.22 40.84
N VAL A 181 0.20 4.31 40.15
CA VAL A 181 0.79 5.53 40.75
C VAL A 181 -0.18 6.14 41.76
N ASP A 182 -1.45 6.30 41.40
CA ASP A 182 -2.46 6.84 42.31
C ASP A 182 -2.64 5.97 43.56
N SER A 183 -2.71 4.65 43.37
CA SER A 183 -2.79 3.69 44.48
C SER A 183 -1.57 3.78 45.42
N ASN A 184 -0.36 3.82 44.85
CA ASN A 184 0.88 3.99 45.62
C ASN A 184 0.89 5.31 46.39
N ARG A 185 0.45 6.40 45.77
CA ARG A 185 0.35 7.71 46.41
C ARG A 185 -0.62 7.69 47.58
N GLN A 186 -1.77 7.03 47.44
CA GLN A 186 -2.73 6.88 48.53
C GLN A 186 -2.14 6.08 49.70
N MET A 187 -1.51 4.94 49.42
CA MET A 187 -0.87 4.12 50.45
C MET A 187 0.22 4.90 51.21
N ALA A 188 1.02 5.69 50.50
CA ALA A 188 2.02 6.54 51.13
C ALA A 188 1.41 7.61 52.03
N ASN A 189 0.33 8.28 51.60
CA ASN A 189 -0.38 9.26 52.42
C ASN A 189 -0.93 8.62 53.71
N GLU A 190 -1.55 7.44 53.62
CA GLU A 190 -2.07 6.72 54.78
C GLU A 190 -0.94 6.31 55.75
N ALA A 191 0.18 5.85 55.20
CA ALA A 191 1.32 5.45 55.99
C ALA A 191 1.97 6.66 56.69
N ASN A 192 2.04 7.81 55.99
CA ASN A 192 2.54 9.05 56.57
C ASN A 192 1.63 9.57 57.69
N GLN A 193 0.30 9.51 57.52
CA GLN A 193 -0.65 9.84 58.59
C GLN A 193 -0.48 8.94 59.83
N LYS A 194 -0.25 7.63 59.63
CA LYS A 194 0.02 6.69 60.73
C LYS A 194 1.34 7.04 61.43
N ALA A 195 2.39 7.37 60.67
CA ALA A 195 3.66 7.80 61.20
C ALA A 195 3.53 9.08 62.04
N THR A 196 2.84 10.11 61.54
CA THR A 196 2.60 11.35 62.29
C THR A 196 1.85 11.10 63.60
N LYS A 197 0.81 10.26 63.58
CA LYS A 197 0.07 9.89 64.80
C LYS A 197 0.97 9.17 65.80
N ALA A 198 1.83 8.27 65.33
CA ALA A 198 2.76 7.55 66.17
C ALA A 198 3.80 8.49 66.78
N MET A 199 4.39 9.40 66.00
CA MET A 199 5.34 10.42 66.47
C MET A 199 4.75 11.32 67.56
N LEU A 200 3.51 11.81 67.38
CA LEU A 200 2.83 12.62 68.39
C LEU A 200 2.62 11.85 69.70
N ALA A 201 2.32 10.55 69.62
CA ALA A 201 2.23 9.70 70.80
C ALA A 201 3.59 9.52 71.48
N THR A 202 4.68 9.42 70.71
CA THR A 202 6.05 9.33 71.24
C THR A 202 6.46 10.61 71.98
N GLU A 203 6.14 11.79 71.47
CA GLU A 203 6.41 13.06 72.17
C GLU A 203 5.66 13.16 73.51
N GLY A 204 4.44 12.62 73.57
CA GLY A 204 3.69 12.50 74.82
C GLY A 204 4.36 11.55 75.82
N LEU A 205 4.75 10.35 75.34
CA LEU A 205 5.48 9.35 76.12
C LEU A 205 6.82 9.86 76.64
N ASP A 206 7.59 10.60 75.84
CA ASP A 206 8.87 11.18 76.27
C ASP A 206 8.70 12.15 77.44
N LYS A 207 7.64 12.97 77.44
CA LYS A 207 7.31 13.86 78.56
C LYS A 207 6.94 13.09 79.82
N GLU A 208 6.04 12.10 79.69
CA GLU A 208 5.64 11.24 80.81
C GLU A 208 6.84 10.46 81.38
N MET A 209 7.73 10.00 80.50
CA MET A 209 8.94 9.27 80.87
C MET A 209 9.93 10.12 81.67
N GLU A 210 10.16 11.36 81.25
CA GLU A 210 11.03 12.30 81.99
C GLU A 210 10.41 12.69 83.35
N GLU A 211 9.08 12.80 83.42
CA GLU A 211 8.37 13.01 84.69
C GLU A 211 8.51 11.81 85.64
N VAL A 212 8.33 10.58 85.14
CA VAL A 212 8.53 9.34 85.91
C VAL A 212 9.97 9.22 86.39
N LYS A 213 10.97 9.50 85.53
CA LYS A 213 12.39 9.53 85.91
C LYS A 213 12.66 10.51 87.05
N LYS A 214 12.10 11.72 86.96
CA LYS A 214 12.23 12.76 87.99
C LYS A 214 11.60 12.30 89.31
N ASN A 215 10.36 11.82 89.26
CA ASN A 215 9.64 11.33 90.44
C ASN A 215 10.35 10.14 91.11
N TYR A 216 10.93 9.24 90.32
CA TYR A 216 11.74 8.13 90.84
C TYR A 216 13.03 8.61 91.52
N LYS A 217 13.72 9.60 90.94
CA LYS A 217 14.93 10.20 91.52
C LYS A 217 14.62 10.84 92.88
N ASP A 218 13.56 11.64 92.93
CA ASP A 218 13.09 12.29 94.17
C ASP A 218 12.68 11.26 95.24
N LEU A 219 12.03 10.16 94.85
CA LEU A 219 11.66 9.08 95.75
C LEU A 219 12.90 8.36 96.30
N LYS A 220 13.88 8.05 95.43
CA LYS A 220 15.13 7.39 95.81
C LYS A 220 15.94 8.23 96.80
N ASP A 221 16.04 9.53 96.57
CA ASP A 221 16.75 10.45 97.45
C ASP A 221 16.06 10.56 98.82
N LYS A 222 14.72 10.56 98.86
CA LYS A 222 13.95 10.53 100.12
C LYS A 222 14.08 9.20 100.88
N VAL A 223 14.06 8.06 100.19
CA VAL A 223 14.20 6.73 100.81
C VAL A 223 15.62 6.49 101.33
N GLY A 224 16.65 7.02 100.66
CA GLY A 224 18.03 6.98 101.15
C GLY A 224 18.26 7.64 102.51
N GLY A 225 17.30 8.46 102.98
CA GLY A 225 17.32 9.09 104.30
C GLY A 225 16.43 8.42 105.37
N VAL A 226 15.76 7.29 105.07
CA VAL A 226 14.85 6.62 106.02
C VAL A 226 15.58 5.49 106.77
N ASP A 227 15.57 5.58 108.11
CA ASP A 227 16.18 4.60 109.02
C ASP A 227 15.39 3.27 109.08
N THR A 228 16.10 2.14 109.04
CA THR A 228 15.65 0.81 108.61
C THR A 228 15.04 -0.04 109.73
N SER A 229 13.83 0.26 110.20
CA SER A 229 13.15 -0.53 111.25
C SER A 229 11.89 -1.31 110.81
N SER A 230 11.46 -1.26 109.54
CA SER A 230 10.29 -2.02 109.07
C SER A 230 10.52 -2.73 107.73
N GLY A 231 10.80 -4.03 107.79
CA GLY A 231 11.14 -4.87 106.62
C GLY A 231 10.05 -4.92 105.53
N SER A 232 8.78 -4.67 105.87
CA SER A 232 7.67 -4.61 104.91
C SER A 232 7.73 -3.39 103.97
N ALA A 233 8.18 -2.24 104.48
CA ALA A 233 8.30 -1.01 103.69
C ALA A 233 9.46 -1.11 102.69
N MET A 234 10.60 -1.68 103.12
CA MET A 234 11.76 -1.92 102.26
C MET A 234 11.42 -2.85 101.09
N GLN A 235 10.60 -3.87 101.34
CA GLN A 235 10.19 -4.84 100.33
C GLN A 235 9.27 -4.22 99.26
N LYS A 236 8.28 -3.42 99.68
CA LYS A 236 7.40 -2.69 98.74
C LYS A 236 8.16 -1.66 97.91
N VAL A 237 9.12 -0.96 98.51
CA VAL A 237 9.95 0.01 97.79
C VAL A 237 10.85 -0.68 96.75
N GLN A 238 11.42 -1.84 97.10
CA GLN A 238 12.21 -2.62 96.16
C GLN A 238 11.37 -3.17 95.01
N GLN A 239 10.11 -3.57 95.27
CA GLN A 239 9.17 -4.04 94.27
C GLN A 239 8.74 -2.92 93.30
N ILE A 240 8.39 -1.74 93.83
CA ILE A 240 8.05 -0.55 93.01
C ILE A 240 9.26 -0.15 92.14
N LYS A 241 10.48 -0.29 92.65
CA LYS A 241 11.70 -0.02 91.88
C LYS A 241 11.88 -0.99 90.72
N GLU A 242 11.64 -2.29 90.91
CA GLU A 242 11.72 -3.28 89.84
C GLU A 242 10.65 -3.06 88.77
N GLU A 243 9.41 -2.74 89.17
CA GLU A 243 8.32 -2.41 88.25
C GLU A 243 8.60 -1.13 87.45
N ALA A 244 9.14 -0.08 88.09
CA ALA A 244 9.53 1.14 87.41
C ALA A 244 10.69 0.93 86.42
N GLN A 245 11.66 0.07 86.75
CA GLN A 245 12.75 -0.29 85.85
C GLN A 245 12.28 -1.11 84.65
N ASP A 246 11.32 -2.03 84.84
CA ASP A 246 10.72 -2.81 83.75
C ASP A 246 9.90 -1.92 82.80
N LEU A 247 9.10 -1.00 83.35
CA LEU A 247 8.36 -0.02 82.55
C LEU A 247 9.29 0.90 81.75
N LEU A 248 10.35 1.40 82.38
CA LEU A 248 11.36 2.22 81.72
C LEU A 248 12.00 1.46 80.55
N LYS A 249 12.36 0.19 80.75
CA LYS A 249 12.94 -0.65 79.70
C LYS A 249 11.97 -0.83 78.53
N LYS A 250 10.70 -1.18 78.79
CA LYS A 250 9.67 -1.35 77.75
C LYS A 250 9.43 -0.08 76.94
N ALA A 251 9.40 1.08 77.58
CA ALA A 251 9.24 2.36 76.90
C ALA A 251 10.47 2.73 76.06
N THR A 252 11.68 2.41 76.53
CA THR A 252 12.92 2.63 75.76
C THR A 252 12.99 1.73 74.52
N ASP A 253 12.62 0.45 74.67
CA ASP A 253 12.55 -0.51 73.55
C ASP A 253 11.48 -0.11 72.52
N ALA A 254 10.36 0.46 72.98
CA ALA A 254 9.30 0.98 72.11
C ALA A 254 9.77 2.20 71.32
N LYS A 255 10.51 3.12 71.95
CA LYS A 255 11.11 4.29 71.30
C LYS A 255 12.11 3.90 70.22
N GLU A 256 13.01 2.96 70.50
CA GLU A 256 14.00 2.52 69.51
C GLU A 256 13.35 1.86 68.28
N LYS A 257 12.23 1.14 68.46
CA LYS A 257 11.45 0.59 67.34
C LYS A 257 10.77 1.70 66.52
N LEU A 258 10.32 2.77 67.17
CA LEU A 258 9.74 3.95 66.53
C LEU A 258 10.77 4.71 65.70
N ASP A 259 11.98 4.93 66.22
CA ASP A 259 13.07 5.60 65.49
C ASP A 259 13.45 4.81 64.22
N LYS A 260 13.53 3.47 64.31
CA LYS A 260 13.78 2.61 63.14
C LYS A 260 12.65 2.67 62.12
N LEU A 261 11.40 2.86 62.57
CA LEU A 261 10.26 3.00 61.67
C LEU A 261 10.27 4.36 60.97
N ASP A 262 10.60 5.44 61.69
CA ASP A 262 10.75 6.80 61.15
C ASP A 262 11.83 6.86 60.07
N GLN A 263 12.99 6.25 60.31
CA GLN A 263 14.05 6.19 59.31
C GLN A 263 13.59 5.44 58.04
N LYS A 264 12.91 4.30 58.19
CA LYS A 264 12.33 3.58 57.04
C LYS A 264 11.30 4.42 56.30
N PHE A 265 10.52 5.25 56.99
CA PHE A 265 9.57 6.16 56.34
C PHE A 265 10.28 7.21 55.48
N LYS A 266 11.33 7.84 56.02
CA LYS A 266 12.16 8.81 55.27
C LYS A 266 12.80 8.18 54.04
N ASP A 267 13.41 7.00 54.19
CA ASP A 267 14.04 6.29 53.08
C ASP A 267 13.00 5.92 52.00
N ASN A 268 11.80 5.51 52.42
CA ASN A 268 10.72 5.14 51.50
C ASN A 268 10.10 6.35 50.80
N GLU A 269 10.00 7.49 51.47
CA GLU A 269 9.56 8.77 50.89
C GLU A 269 10.53 9.26 49.81
N GLU A 270 11.84 9.24 50.08
CA GLU A 270 12.86 9.64 49.11
C GLU A 270 12.85 8.73 47.88
N ASN A 271 12.71 7.41 48.08
CA ASN A 271 12.60 6.46 46.99
C ASN A 271 11.31 6.67 46.16
N MET A 272 10.19 7.00 46.83
CA MET A 272 8.93 7.25 46.14
C MET A 272 8.99 8.54 45.30
N ASN A 273 9.63 9.59 45.81
CA ASN A 273 9.84 10.83 45.07
C ASN A 273 10.71 10.60 43.82
N LYS A 274 11.82 9.85 43.93
CA LYS A 274 12.64 9.45 42.78
C LYS A 274 11.83 8.67 41.74
N LYS A 275 10.99 7.74 42.17
CA LYS A 275 10.12 6.97 41.26
C LYS A 275 9.06 7.85 40.59
N MET A 276 8.55 8.87 41.27
CA MET A 276 7.61 9.82 40.69
C MET A 276 8.27 10.68 39.58
N GLU A 277 9.50 11.14 39.79
CA GLU A 277 10.27 11.84 38.77
C GLU A 277 10.56 10.96 37.55
N GLU A 278 10.97 9.69 37.76
CA GLU A 278 11.17 8.72 36.67
C GLU A 278 9.88 8.51 35.85
N LEU A 279 8.73 8.44 36.51
CA LEU A 279 7.43 8.26 35.86
C LEU A 279 7.02 9.47 35.02
N GLN A 280 7.25 10.69 35.52
CA GLN A 280 6.98 11.92 34.76
C GLN A 280 7.88 12.02 33.50
N ASP A 281 9.15 11.61 33.60
CA ASP A 281 10.03 11.54 32.43
C ASP A 281 9.51 10.50 31.41
N LEU A 282 9.06 9.33 31.89
CA LEU A 282 8.50 8.29 31.04
C LEU A 282 7.23 8.74 30.32
N GLU A 283 6.33 9.43 31.03
CA GLU A 283 5.10 10.00 30.48
C GLU A 283 5.41 11.02 29.38
N ASN A 284 6.32 11.97 29.65
CA ASN A 284 6.75 12.98 28.68
C ASN A 284 7.34 12.36 27.41
N ARG A 285 8.24 11.38 27.57
CA ARG A 285 8.81 10.64 26.42
C ARG A 285 7.75 9.91 25.62
N THR A 286 6.75 9.34 26.29
CA THR A 286 5.65 8.62 25.64
C THR A 286 4.75 9.58 24.85
N MET A 287 4.44 10.77 25.38
CA MET A 287 3.73 11.82 24.64
C MET A 287 4.50 12.29 23.41
N ILE A 288 5.82 12.47 23.51
CA ILE A 288 6.66 12.86 22.37
C ILE A 288 6.61 11.80 21.27
N LEU A 289 6.76 10.51 21.65
CA LEU A 289 6.65 9.38 20.73
C LEU A 289 5.27 9.31 20.06
N LEU A 290 4.19 9.48 20.82
CA LEU A 290 2.83 9.48 20.31
C LEU A 290 2.62 10.58 19.25
N ASN A 291 3.04 11.81 19.56
CA ASN A 291 2.93 12.94 18.65
C ASN A 291 3.76 12.73 17.37
N PHE A 292 4.99 12.23 17.51
CA PHE A 292 5.85 11.91 16.37
C PHE A 292 5.21 10.86 15.46
N ILE A 293 4.66 9.78 16.01
CA ILE A 293 4.01 8.73 15.22
C ILE A 293 2.75 9.28 14.54
N ARG A 294 1.94 10.08 15.24
CA ARG A 294 0.74 10.71 14.68
C ARG A 294 1.07 11.65 13.51
N GLU A 295 2.12 12.45 13.65
CA GLU A 295 2.60 13.33 12.58
C GLU A 295 3.09 12.52 11.37
N LYS A 296 3.88 11.47 11.59
CA LYS A 296 4.37 10.62 10.49
C LYS A 296 3.26 9.85 9.80
N SER A 297 2.30 9.28 10.52
CA SER A 297 1.13 8.59 9.93
C SER A 297 0.30 9.55 9.09
N ASN A 298 0.05 10.78 9.56
CA ASN A 298 -0.65 11.80 8.76
C ASN A 298 0.09 12.16 7.46
N VAL A 299 1.42 12.30 7.51
CA VAL A 299 2.22 12.55 6.30
C VAL A 299 2.13 11.36 5.33
N TYR A 300 2.25 10.13 5.84
CA TYR A 300 2.11 8.91 5.03
C TYR A 300 0.72 8.77 4.39
N ALA A 301 -0.35 9.18 5.08
CA ALA A 301 -1.71 9.08 4.57
C ALA A 301 -2.06 10.15 3.53
N THR A 302 -1.28 11.23 3.44
CA THR A 302 -1.56 12.39 2.56
C THR A 302 -0.57 12.55 1.42
N CYS A 303 0.52 11.79 1.40
CA CYS A 303 1.49 11.75 0.30
C CYS A 303 1.19 10.64 -0.70
#